data_AF-A0AAE3C961-F1
#
_entry.id   AF-A0AAE3C961-F1
#
_cell.length_a   1.000
_cell.length_b   1.000
_cell.length_c   1.000
_cell.angle_alpha   90.00
_cell.angle_beta   90.00
_cell.angle_gamma   90.00
#
_symmetry.space_group_name_H-M   'P 1'
#
loop_
_entity.id
_entity.type
_entity.pdbx_description
1 polymer ?
#
loop_
_entity_poly.entity_id
_entity_poly.type
_entity_poly.pdbx_seq_one_letter_code
_entity_poly.pdbx_strand_id
1 'polypeptide(L)' 'MVLFSIKSFYCCEPFNFTFVPAASVPCGYTKEDLPVGLQIVGNRFDELGVLQASRAFEKNFPWRDKRPPI' A
#
# COMPACT_ATOMS: atom_id res chain seq x y z
N MET A 1 -2.85 9.03 5.93
CA MET A 1 -2.04 9.67 4.86
C MET A 1 -1.74 8.61 3.79
N VAL A 2 -1.86 8.95 2.50
CA VAL A 2 -1.74 7.99 1.39
C VAL A 2 -0.46 8.33 0.61
N LEU A 3 0.48 7.38 0.52
CA LEU A 3 1.77 7.55 -0.14
C LEU A 3 1.92 6.55 -1.29
N PHE A 4 2.31 7.04 -2.48
CA PHE A 4 2.57 6.20 -3.64
C PHE A 4 4.05 5.77 -3.67
N SER A 5 4.32 4.48 -3.84
CA SER A 5 5.66 3.88 -3.77
C SER A 5 6.04 3.18 -5.07
N ILE A 6 7.16 3.63 -5.65
CA ILE A 6 7.69 3.10 -6.92
C ILE A 6 9.12 2.53 -6.78
N LYS A 7 9.90 2.86 -5.74
CA LYS A 7 11.29 2.36 -5.47
C LYS A 7 12.03 3.11 -4.33
N SER A 8 11.44 3.32 -3.14
CA SER A 8 12.20 4.00 -2.06
C SER A 8 11.81 3.62 -0.63
N PHE A 9 12.79 3.11 0.13
CA PHE A 9 12.71 2.78 1.55
C PHE A 9 12.41 3.98 2.47
N TYR A 10 12.68 5.20 2.00
CA TYR A 10 12.49 6.44 2.76
C TYR A 10 11.04 6.70 3.21
N CYS A 11 10.05 6.14 2.52
CA CYS A 11 8.64 6.31 2.91
C CYS A 11 8.23 5.43 4.10
N CYS A 12 8.85 4.27 4.30
CA CYS A 12 8.51 3.35 5.39
C CYS A 12 9.24 3.68 6.69
N GLU A 13 10.43 4.27 6.58
CA GLU A 13 11.28 4.64 7.72
C GLU A 13 10.54 5.43 8.83
N PRO A 14 9.80 6.52 8.54
CA PRO A 14 9.13 7.29 9.58
C PRO A 14 8.04 6.48 10.31
N PHE A 15 7.42 5.49 9.67
CA PHE A 15 6.34 4.69 10.26
C PHE A 15 6.88 3.60 11.19
N ASN A 16 8.07 3.07 10.91
CA ASN A 16 8.75 2.12 11.79
C ASN A 16 9.08 2.77 13.15
N PHE A 17 9.47 4.05 13.16
CA PHE A 17 9.77 4.77 14.41
C PHE A 17 8.54 5.28 15.16
N THR A 18 7.43 5.51 14.47
CA THR A 18 6.21 6.09 15.06
C THR A 18 5.20 5.06 15.54
N PHE A 19 5.45 3.77 15.29
CA PHE A 19 4.58 2.64 15.69
C PHE A 19 3.12 2.83 15.23
N VAL A 20 2.94 3.44 14.06
CA VAL A 20 1.61 3.62 13.46
C VAL A 20 1.30 2.46 12.51
N PRO A 21 0.03 2.02 12.42
CA PRO A 21 -0.35 0.97 11.50
C PRO A 21 -0.22 1.46 10.06
N ALA A 22 0.51 0.68 9.25
CA ALA A 22 0.73 0.93 7.83
C ALA A 22 0.47 -0.36 7.04
N ALA A 23 -0.32 -0.25 5.97
CA ALA A 23 -0.57 -1.33 5.03
C ALA A 23 -0.06 -0.95 3.63
N SER A 24 0.53 -1.91 2.93
CA SER A 24 0.95 -1.75 1.53
C SER A 24 -0.02 -2.51 0.62
N VAL A 25 -0.57 -1.82 -0.36
CA VAL A 25 -1.59 -2.33 -1.29
C VAL A 25 -1.16 -2.01 -2.72
N PRO A 26 -1.13 -2.96 -3.67
CA PRO A 26 -0.71 -2.68 -5.03
C PRO A 26 -1.73 -1.79 -5.75
N CYS A 27 -1.24 -0.70 -6.33
CA CYS A 27 -2.05 0.37 -6.95
C CYS A 27 -1.98 0.37 -8.49
N GLY A 28 -1.26 -0.59 -9.07
CA GLY A 28 -1.15 -0.76 -10.51
C GLY A 28 0.27 -1.05 -10.95
N TYR A 29 0.53 -0.83 -12.24
CA TYR A 29 1.83 -1.04 -12.86
C TYR A 29 2.32 0.26 -13.50
N THR A 30 3.63 0.47 -13.50
CA THR A 30 4.24 1.54 -14.29
C THR A 30 4.16 1.21 -15.78
N LYS A 31 4.51 2.18 -16.63
CA LYS A 31 4.66 1.97 -18.09
C LYS A 31 5.71 0.90 -18.46
N GLU A 32 6.55 0.54 -17.49
CA GLU A 32 7.62 -0.46 -17.62
C GLU A 32 7.20 -1.81 -17.02
N ASP A 33 5.88 -2.03 -16.81
CA ASP A 33 5.28 -3.23 -16.20
C ASP A 33 5.81 -3.57 -14.78
N LEU A 34 6.37 -2.58 -14.06
CA LEU A 34 6.79 -2.76 -12.68
C LEU A 34 5.61 -2.54 -11.71
N PRO A 35 5.44 -3.39 -10.69
CA PRO A 35 4.37 -3.22 -9.71
C PRO A 35 4.59 -1.95 -8.87
N VAL A 36 3.54 -1.15 -8.75
CA VAL A 36 3.50 0.06 -7.91
C VAL A 36 2.71 -0.24 -6.65
N GLY A 37 3.31 0.02 -5.49
CA GLY A 37 2.67 -0.12 -4.19
C GLY A 37 2.10 1.21 -3.70
N LEU A 38 0.96 1.19 -3.05
CA LEU A 38 0.39 2.30 -2.30
C LEU A 38 0.45 1.97 -0.81
N GLN A 39 1.01 2.87 -0.02
CA GLN A 39 1.06 2.73 1.43
C GLN A 39 -0.05 3.57 2.07
N ILE A 40 -0.91 2.87 2.82
CA ILE A 40 -2.00 3.44 3.60
C ILE A 40 -1.53 3.48 5.05
N VAL A 41 -1.48 4.67 5.64
CA VAL A 41 -1.10 4.84 7.05
C VAL A 41 -2.25 5.46 7.83
N GLY A 42 -2.60 4.78 8.91
CA GLY A 42 -3.61 5.18 9.88
C GLY A 42 -3.02 5.83 11.13
N ASN A 43 -3.90 6.21 12.05
CA ASN A 43 -3.50 6.71 13.36
C ASN A 43 -3.07 5.55 14.27
N ARG A 44 -2.38 5.86 15.37
CA ARG A 44 -2.02 4.86 16.39
C ARG A 44 -3.27 4.11 16.86
N PHE A 45 -3.18 2.77 16.90
CA PHE A 45 -4.28 1.86 17.28
C PHE A 45 -5.50 1.86 16.34
N ASP A 46 -5.35 2.35 15.10
CA ASP A 46 -6.39 2.32 14.07
C ASP A 46 -6.09 1.28 12.98
N GLU A 47 -5.74 0.06 13.38
CA GLU A 47 -5.50 -1.06 12.47
C GLU A 47 -6.77 -1.38 11.68
N LEU A 48 -7.94 -1.27 12.32
CA LEU A 48 -9.22 -1.55 11.69
C LEU A 48 -9.51 -0.55 10.57
N GLY A 49 -9.27 0.75 10.76
CA GLY A 49 -9.43 1.77 9.73
C GLY A 49 -8.48 1.55 8.55
N VAL A 50 -7.23 1.17 8.82
CA VAL A 50 -6.25 0.84 7.76
C VAL A 50 -6.69 -0.37 6.94
N LEU A 51 -7.20 -1.43 7.59
CA LEU A 51 -7.71 -2.61 6.90
C LEU A 51 -9.00 -2.32 6.10
N GLN A 52 -9.91 -1.51 6.65
CA GLN A 52 -11.12 -1.09 5.96
C GLN A 52 -10.79 -0.26 4.71
N ALA A 53 -9.85 0.69 4.82
CA ALA A 53 -9.36 1.47 3.70
C ALA A 53 -8.69 0.57 2.63
N SER A 54 -7.87 -0.39 3.07
CA SER A 54 -7.23 -1.36 2.17
C SER A 54 -8.26 -2.22 1.42
N ARG A 55 -9.32 -2.65 2.12
CA ARG A 55 -10.42 -3.42 1.52
C ARG A 55 -11.25 -2.59 0.55
N ALA A 56 -11.50 -1.32 0.86
CA ALA A 56 -12.20 -0.40 -0.04
C ALA A 56 -11.37 -0.15 -1.31
N PHE A 57 -10.04 -0.05 -1.17
CA PHE A 57 -9.14 0.08 -2.31
C PHE A 57 -9.15 -1.20 -3.18
N GLU A 58 -9.08 -2.38 -2.57
CA GLU A 58 -9.18 -3.68 -3.26
C GLU A 58 -10.48 -3.86 -4.07
N LYS A 59 -11.61 -3.40 -3.52
CA LYS A 59 -12.90 -3.50 -4.22
C LYS A 59 -12.96 -2.63 -5.48
N ASN A 60 -12.30 -1.48 -5.48
CA ASN A 60 -12.33 -0.53 -6.60
C ASN A 60 -11.23 -0.81 -7.64
N PHE A 61 -10.12 -1.41 -7.24
CA PHE A 61 -8.99 -1.73 -8.12
C PHE A 61 -8.61 -3.20 -7.98
N PRO A 62 -9.19 -4.11 -8.79
CA PRO A 62 -8.78 -5.51 -8.78
C PRO A 62 -7.39 -5.67 -9.42
N TRP A 63 -6.36 -5.96 -8.61
CA TRP A 63 -5.01 -6.30 -9.08
C TRP A 63 -4.73 -7.81 -9.08
N ARG A 64 -5.62 -8.60 -8.47
CA ARG A 64 -5.42 -10.03 -8.16
C ARG A 64 -5.24 -10.91 -9.40
N ASP A 65 -5.66 -10.42 -10.56
CA ASP A 65 -5.69 -11.16 -11.82
C ASP A 65 -4.36 -11.11 -12.59
N LYS A 66 -3.52 -10.10 -12.37
CA LYS A 66 -2.17 -10.05 -12.92
C LYS A 66 -1.18 -10.68 -11.93
N ARG A 67 -0.72 -11.89 -12.23
CA ARG A 67 0.38 -12.56 -11.53
C ARG A 67 1.58 -12.70 -12.47
N PRO A 68 2.82 -12.47 -12.01
CA PRO A 68 3.99 -12.80 -12.79
C PRO A 68 4.05 -14.32 -13.03
N PRO A 69 4.54 -14.78 -14.20
CA PRO A 69 4.81 -16.19 -14.44
C PRO A 69 5.88 -16.67 -13.44
N ILE A 70 5.74 -17.92 -12.97
CA ILE A 70 6.65 -18.52 -11.98
C ILE A 70 8.00 -18.88 -12.58
#